data_AF-A0A951GSG5-F1
#
_entry.id   AF-A0A951GSG5-F1
#
_cell.length_a   1.000
_cell.length_b   1.000
_cell.length_c   1.000
_cell.angle_alpha   90.00
_cell.angle_beta   90.00
_cell.angle_gamma   90.00
#
_symmetry.space_group_name_H-M   'P 1'
#
loop_
_entity.id
_entity.type
_entity.pdbx_description
1 polymer ?
#
loop_
_entity_poly.entity_id
_entity_poly.type
_entity_poly.pdbx_seq_one_letter_code
_entity_poly.pdbx_strand_id
1 'polypeptide(L)'
;MSSKVKNIDLYARDNLARRVLQKYALSPPVDVVLLASRYATLDIIPIPFDIDGISLNLKIPGRTPTVILNKNRPNTRQRFTLAHEIGHLVIPWHFGTIIDDIAIDRDSDDTLYWDLEGEANRFAAELLMPSEWVRSIRQEHDSPCDILEHIRIGADVSFDAALIRLNSVLPPGYLYGVLNEDGVVISAGRSVGTLAGRPERGTLLNFDTAFPASAKRWSMPLRGGICGWWYFPREMTLPAADETLSWRELLNEILTDLELDEEISKKIKQSVNAIVSYANSMMSNDLRVNKLAKTAEAIFSASMQRFDSYSKNDPIISEVAAHKLFPIYLALRAKQLALGRRTR
;
A
#
# COMPACT_ATOMS: atom_id res chain seq x y z
N MET A 1 28.65 -8.01 -18.49
CA MET A 1 27.55 -8.88 -18.98
C MET A 1 26.63 -9.44 -17.87
N SER A 2 26.91 -9.21 -16.58
CA SER A 2 26.20 -9.84 -15.44
C SER A 2 24.92 -9.11 -14.95
N SER A 3 24.71 -7.83 -15.29
CA SER A 3 23.56 -7.05 -14.78
C SER A 3 22.28 -7.13 -15.62
N LYS A 4 22.38 -7.46 -16.92
CA LYS A 4 21.20 -7.62 -17.80
C LYS A 4 20.46 -8.94 -17.61
N VAL A 5 21.17 -10.01 -17.20
CA VAL A 5 20.58 -11.35 -17.02
C VAL A 5 19.73 -11.42 -15.74
N LYS A 6 20.13 -10.75 -14.65
CA LYS A 6 19.32 -10.67 -13.42
C LYS A 6 17.99 -9.92 -13.62
N ASN A 7 17.94 -8.92 -14.50
CA ASN A 7 16.72 -8.15 -14.75
C ASN A 7 15.70 -8.93 -15.59
N ILE A 8 16.12 -9.75 -16.55
CA ILE A 8 15.20 -10.56 -17.37
C ILE A 8 14.51 -11.65 -16.53
N ASP A 9 15.19 -12.16 -15.51
CA ASP A 9 14.68 -13.24 -14.66
C ASP A 9 13.58 -12.76 -13.69
N LEU A 10 13.69 -11.53 -13.15
CA LEU A 10 12.63 -10.92 -12.34
C LEU A 10 11.32 -10.66 -13.13
N TYR A 11 11.41 -10.21 -14.39
CA TYR A 11 10.22 -10.00 -15.23
C TYR A 11 9.55 -11.31 -15.68
N ALA A 12 10.30 -12.43 -15.71
CA ALA A 12 9.74 -13.76 -16.00
C ALA A 12 9.00 -14.36 -14.80
N ARG A 13 9.45 -14.06 -13.57
CA ARG A 13 8.87 -14.52 -12.30
C ARG A 13 7.49 -13.92 -12.03
N ASP A 14 7.29 -12.63 -12.31
CA ASP A 14 6.06 -11.89 -12.00
C ASP A 14 4.87 -12.14 -12.95
N ASN A 15 4.98 -13.10 -13.88
CA ASN A 15 4.00 -13.27 -14.95
C ASN A 15 3.43 -14.70 -15.09
N LEU A 16 3.80 -15.63 -14.20
CA LEU A 16 3.31 -17.01 -14.29
C LEU A 16 1.81 -17.12 -14.00
N ALA A 17 1.31 -16.44 -12.97
CA ALA A 17 -0.14 -16.40 -12.70
C ALA A 17 -0.92 -15.83 -13.90
N ARG A 18 -0.43 -14.74 -14.52
CA ARG A 18 -1.05 -14.17 -15.74
C ARG A 18 -1.04 -15.14 -16.92
N ARG A 19 0.05 -15.89 -17.11
CA ARG A 19 0.13 -16.93 -18.13
C ARG A 19 -0.86 -18.06 -17.88
N VAL A 20 -1.06 -18.48 -16.62
CA VAL A 20 -2.07 -19.48 -16.26
C VAL A 20 -3.47 -18.97 -16.54
N LEU A 21 -3.78 -17.72 -16.14
CA LEU A 21 -5.06 -17.08 -16.44
C LEU A 21 -5.33 -17.02 -17.95
N GLN A 22 -4.35 -16.60 -18.75
CA GLN A 22 -4.47 -16.55 -20.21
C GLN A 22 -4.59 -17.94 -20.84
N LYS A 23 -3.75 -18.90 -20.43
CA LYS A 23 -3.73 -20.27 -20.95
C LYS A 23 -5.08 -20.96 -20.81
N TYR A 24 -5.77 -20.73 -19.70
CA TYR A 24 -7.06 -21.35 -19.40
C TYR A 24 -8.25 -20.38 -19.54
N ALA A 25 -8.04 -19.18 -20.09
CA ALA A 25 -9.05 -18.14 -20.25
C ALA A 25 -9.87 -17.88 -18.97
N LEU A 26 -9.20 -17.81 -17.82
CA LEU A 26 -9.82 -17.65 -16.50
C LEU A 26 -10.06 -16.18 -16.19
N SER A 27 -11.15 -15.92 -15.48
CA SER A 27 -11.49 -14.63 -14.90
C SER A 27 -12.01 -14.81 -13.47
N PRO A 28 -11.90 -13.79 -12.60
CA PRO A 28 -12.49 -13.84 -11.27
C PRO A 28 -14.03 -14.01 -11.31
N PRO A 29 -14.61 -14.81 -10.40
CA PRO A 29 -13.93 -15.63 -9.40
C PRO A 29 -13.30 -16.87 -10.05
N VAL A 30 -12.01 -17.12 -9.76
CA VAL A 30 -11.31 -18.28 -10.32
C VAL A 30 -11.77 -19.55 -9.60
N ASP A 31 -12.12 -20.58 -10.38
CA ASP A 31 -12.34 -21.94 -9.88
C ASP A 31 -10.99 -22.62 -9.63
N VAL A 32 -10.47 -22.41 -8.43
CA VAL A 32 -9.18 -22.97 -7.99
C VAL A 32 -9.20 -24.49 -7.85
N VAL A 33 -10.36 -25.10 -7.63
CA VAL A 33 -10.50 -26.56 -7.52
C VAL A 33 -10.33 -27.20 -8.89
N LEU A 34 -11.05 -26.69 -9.89
CA LEU A 34 -10.91 -27.14 -11.28
C LEU A 34 -9.51 -26.86 -11.83
N LEU A 35 -8.89 -25.75 -11.41
CA LEU A 35 -7.52 -25.46 -11.82
C LEU A 35 -6.52 -26.44 -11.18
N ALA A 36 -6.62 -26.69 -9.87
CA ALA A 36 -5.73 -27.60 -9.16
C ALA A 36 -5.79 -29.03 -9.72
N SER A 37 -6.98 -29.51 -10.09
CA SER A 37 -7.16 -30.87 -10.64
C SER A 37 -6.45 -31.11 -11.97
N ARG A 38 -5.93 -30.05 -12.62
CA ARG A 38 -5.10 -30.15 -13.83
C ARG A 38 -3.63 -30.45 -13.53
N TYR A 39 -3.21 -30.25 -12.28
CA TYR A 39 -1.80 -30.31 -11.87
C TYR A 39 -1.55 -31.37 -10.78
N ALA A 40 -2.54 -31.66 -9.94
CA ALA A 40 -2.40 -32.52 -8.78
C ALA A 40 -3.70 -33.27 -8.47
N THR A 41 -3.59 -34.35 -7.70
CA THR A 41 -4.72 -34.89 -6.95
C THR A 41 -5.03 -33.98 -5.76
N LEU A 42 -6.31 -33.71 -5.49
CA LEU A 42 -6.73 -32.81 -4.41
C LEU A 42 -7.55 -33.57 -3.37
N ASP A 43 -7.07 -33.54 -2.13
CA ASP A 43 -7.78 -34.06 -0.96
C ASP A 43 -8.18 -32.90 -0.03
N ILE A 44 -9.47 -32.79 0.32
CA ILE A 44 -9.96 -31.79 1.26
C ILE A 44 -10.43 -32.51 2.52
N ILE A 45 -9.55 -32.58 3.52
CA ILE A 45 -9.75 -33.36 4.74
C ILE A 45 -9.48 -32.53 5.99
N PRO A 46 -10.04 -32.88 7.16
CA PRO A 46 -9.65 -32.25 8.41
C PRO A 46 -8.16 -32.54 8.71
N ILE A 47 -7.39 -31.48 8.95
CA ILE A 47 -6.00 -31.61 9.44
C ILE A 47 -6.00 -31.22 10.92
N PRO A 48 -5.51 -32.08 11.84
CA PRO A 48 -5.58 -31.86 13.28
C PRO A 48 -4.51 -30.89 13.82
N PHE A 49 -3.78 -30.20 12.92
CA PHE A 49 -2.74 -29.23 13.23
C PHE A 49 -3.13 -27.87 12.65
N ASP A 50 -2.45 -26.80 13.07
CA ASP A 50 -2.67 -25.43 12.58
C ASP A 50 -2.11 -25.19 11.16
N ILE A 51 -2.13 -26.21 10.32
CA ILE A 51 -1.63 -26.21 8.94
C ILE A 51 -2.80 -25.92 7.99
N ASP A 52 -2.57 -25.09 6.99
CA ASP A 52 -3.60 -24.74 6.01
C ASP A 52 -3.62 -25.71 4.82
N GLY A 53 -2.44 -26.07 4.33
CA GLY A 53 -2.24 -26.90 3.14
C GLY A 53 -0.95 -27.71 3.22
N ILE A 54 -0.89 -28.81 2.48
CA ILE A 54 0.32 -29.61 2.32
C ILE A 54 0.43 -30.03 0.85
N SER A 55 1.60 -29.79 0.26
CA SER A 55 1.96 -30.29 -1.06
C SER A 55 2.95 -31.46 -0.97
N LEU A 56 2.53 -32.61 -1.49
CA LEU A 56 3.31 -33.85 -1.55
C LEU A 56 3.71 -34.18 -2.99
N ASN A 57 4.84 -34.88 -3.12
CA ASN A 57 5.36 -35.36 -4.40
C ASN A 57 5.57 -34.25 -5.47
N LEU A 58 5.85 -33.01 -5.07
CA LEU A 58 6.07 -31.92 -6.03
C LEU A 58 7.25 -32.25 -6.93
N LYS A 59 6.96 -32.36 -8.24
CA LYS A 59 7.94 -32.54 -9.32
C LYS A 59 8.86 -33.76 -9.12
N ILE A 60 8.35 -34.81 -8.47
CA ILE A 60 9.01 -36.11 -8.41
C ILE A 60 8.73 -36.86 -9.72
N PRO A 61 9.76 -37.29 -10.49
CA PRO A 61 9.56 -38.01 -11.74
C PRO A 61 8.68 -39.26 -11.56
N GLY A 62 7.67 -39.42 -12.42
CA GLY A 62 6.77 -40.57 -12.40
C GLY A 62 5.70 -40.55 -11.30
N ARG A 63 5.60 -39.48 -10.50
CA ARG A 63 4.53 -39.30 -9.50
C ARG A 63 3.66 -38.10 -9.85
N THR A 64 2.35 -38.25 -9.61
CA THR A 64 1.42 -37.12 -9.65
C THR A 64 1.50 -36.40 -8.30
N PRO A 65 1.66 -35.07 -8.27
CA PRO A 65 1.59 -34.31 -7.02
C PRO A 65 0.25 -34.46 -6.32
N THR A 66 0.25 -34.34 -5.00
CA THR A 66 -0.96 -34.36 -4.18
C THR A 66 -1.00 -33.11 -3.32
N VAL A 67 -2.13 -32.40 -3.36
CA VAL A 67 -2.41 -31.26 -2.48
C VAL A 67 -3.45 -31.69 -1.46
N ILE A 68 -3.16 -31.48 -0.18
CA ILE A 68 -4.06 -31.73 0.93
C ILE A 68 -4.46 -30.39 1.53
N LEU A 69 -5.76 -30.07 1.54
CA LEU A 69 -6.29 -28.81 2.03
C LEU A 69 -7.07 -29.01 3.32
N ASN A 70 -6.82 -28.15 4.32
CA ASN A 70 -7.50 -28.26 5.60
C ASN A 70 -8.98 -27.82 5.49
N LYS A 71 -9.89 -28.81 5.58
CA LYS A 71 -11.35 -28.61 5.52
C LYS A 71 -11.89 -27.69 6.63
N ASN A 72 -11.18 -27.58 7.76
CA ASN A 72 -11.63 -26.81 8.92
C ASN A 72 -11.44 -25.29 8.76
N ARG A 73 -10.75 -24.83 7.70
CA ARG A 73 -10.54 -23.40 7.45
C ARG A 73 -11.74 -22.77 6.75
N PRO A 74 -11.99 -21.46 6.92
CA PRO A 74 -13.01 -20.75 6.14
C PRO A 74 -12.77 -20.89 4.63
N ASN A 75 -13.84 -20.91 3.82
CA ASN A 75 -13.74 -21.10 2.37
C ASN A 75 -12.79 -20.09 1.70
N THR A 76 -12.80 -18.82 2.10
CA THR A 76 -11.88 -17.81 1.56
C THR A 76 -10.41 -18.12 1.84
N ARG A 77 -10.11 -18.72 3.00
CA ARG A 77 -8.75 -19.17 3.37
C ARG A 77 -8.37 -20.42 2.58
N GLN A 78 -9.27 -21.40 2.49
CA GLN A 78 -9.10 -22.58 1.62
C GLN A 78 -8.81 -22.19 0.16
N ARG A 79 -9.54 -21.22 -0.38
CA ARG A 79 -9.33 -20.70 -1.75
C ARG A 79 -7.94 -20.09 -1.93
N PHE A 80 -7.50 -19.27 -0.97
CA PHE A 80 -6.17 -18.67 -1.00
C PHE A 80 -5.07 -19.73 -0.88
N THR A 81 -5.17 -20.64 0.09
CA THR A 81 -4.23 -21.74 0.25
C THR A 81 -4.16 -22.60 -1.01
N LEU A 82 -5.28 -22.98 -1.60
CA LEU A 82 -5.25 -23.78 -2.84
C LEU A 82 -4.60 -22.99 -4.00
N ALA A 83 -4.83 -21.69 -4.12
CA ALA A 83 -4.15 -20.85 -5.10
C ALA A 83 -2.63 -20.74 -4.84
N HIS A 84 -2.22 -20.73 -3.57
CA HIS A 84 -0.82 -20.75 -3.13
C HIS A 84 -0.15 -22.08 -3.52
N GLU A 85 -0.78 -23.21 -3.26
CA GLU A 85 -0.30 -24.54 -3.61
C GLU A 85 -0.18 -24.74 -5.14
N ILE A 86 -1.14 -24.18 -5.91
CA ILE A 86 -1.00 -24.10 -7.39
C ILE A 86 0.25 -23.31 -7.79
N GLY A 87 0.62 -22.28 -7.02
CA GLY A 87 1.88 -21.58 -7.17
C GLY A 87 3.08 -22.52 -7.09
N HIS A 88 3.18 -23.33 -6.04
CA HIS A 88 4.25 -24.33 -5.91
C HIS A 88 4.27 -25.36 -7.05
N LEU A 89 3.09 -25.80 -7.51
CA LEU A 89 2.97 -26.73 -8.63
C LEU A 89 3.45 -26.12 -9.95
N VAL A 90 3.12 -24.86 -10.21
CA VAL A 90 3.35 -24.19 -11.50
C VAL A 90 4.73 -23.54 -11.60
N ILE A 91 5.24 -22.95 -10.52
CA ILE A 91 6.49 -22.19 -10.55
C ILE A 91 7.67 -23.14 -10.70
N PRO A 92 8.42 -23.15 -11.83
CA PRO A 92 9.31 -24.25 -12.18
C PRO A 92 10.34 -24.64 -11.11
N TRP A 93 10.88 -23.68 -10.37
CA TRP A 93 11.95 -23.91 -9.40
C TRP A 93 11.49 -24.28 -7.98
N HIS A 94 10.18 -24.41 -7.73
CA HIS A 94 9.64 -24.88 -6.44
C HIS A 94 9.67 -26.43 -6.37
N PHE A 95 10.68 -27.04 -5.74
CA PHE A 95 10.81 -28.51 -5.64
C PHE A 95 10.79 -28.98 -4.18
N GLY A 96 10.43 -30.25 -3.94
CA GLY A 96 10.50 -30.87 -2.60
C GLY A 96 9.14 -31.15 -1.96
N THR A 97 9.11 -31.29 -0.64
CA THR A 97 7.86 -31.32 0.16
C THR A 97 7.70 -29.96 0.81
N ILE A 98 6.53 -29.35 0.70
CA ILE A 98 6.24 -28.01 1.22
C ILE A 98 5.04 -28.15 2.16
N ILE A 99 5.18 -27.57 3.35
CA ILE A 99 4.18 -27.61 4.41
C ILE A 99 3.80 -26.16 4.68
N ASP A 100 2.58 -25.77 4.32
CA ASP A 100 2.14 -24.38 4.44
C ASP A 100 1.61 -24.11 5.85
N ASP A 101 2.40 -23.37 6.62
CA ASP A 101 1.91 -22.69 7.81
C ASP A 101 1.88 -21.18 7.57
N ILE A 102 0.73 -20.70 7.08
CA ILE A 102 0.48 -19.28 6.77
C ILE A 102 0.53 -18.42 8.06
N ALA A 103 0.70 -19.01 9.25
CA ALA A 103 0.72 -18.34 10.55
C ALA A 103 2.08 -18.33 11.30
N ILE A 104 3.16 -18.97 10.81
CA ILE A 104 4.41 -19.08 11.59
C ILE A 104 5.41 -17.91 11.42
N ASP A 105 6.05 -17.61 12.56
CA ASP A 105 7.04 -16.59 12.88
C ASP A 105 8.38 -16.73 12.11
N ARG A 106 9.08 -15.60 11.91
CA ARG A 106 10.25 -15.42 11.03
C ARG A 106 11.59 -15.96 11.59
N ASP A 107 11.59 -17.09 12.28
CA ASP A 107 12.75 -17.53 13.09
C ASP A 107 13.56 -18.70 12.48
N SER A 108 13.33 -19.05 11.20
CA SER A 108 14.17 -20.02 10.48
C SER A 108 15.20 -19.33 9.59
N ASP A 109 16.46 -19.78 9.70
CA ASP A 109 17.66 -19.28 8.99
C ASP A 109 17.65 -19.57 7.46
N ASP A 110 16.56 -20.14 6.93
CA ASP A 110 16.48 -20.61 5.55
C ASP A 110 15.80 -19.56 4.65
N THR A 111 16.58 -18.54 4.30
CA THR A 111 16.18 -17.47 3.38
C THR A 111 15.56 -17.97 2.06
N LEU A 112 15.99 -19.15 1.58
CA LEU A 112 15.46 -19.73 0.35
C LEU A 112 14.00 -20.18 0.51
N TYR A 113 13.66 -20.81 1.64
CA TYR A 113 12.29 -21.26 1.90
C TYR A 113 11.32 -20.06 1.91
N TRP A 114 11.66 -19.00 2.64
CA TRP A 114 10.84 -17.79 2.71
C TRP A 114 10.68 -17.07 1.36
N ASP A 115 11.69 -17.12 0.50
CA ASP A 115 11.60 -16.58 -0.85
C ASP A 115 10.57 -17.36 -1.69
N LEU A 116 10.56 -18.70 -1.61
CA LEU A 116 9.61 -19.57 -2.32
C LEU A 116 8.17 -19.35 -1.83
N GLU A 117 7.96 -19.31 -0.51
CA GLU A 117 6.67 -18.99 0.11
C GLU A 117 6.16 -17.60 -0.33
N GLY A 118 7.07 -16.62 -0.39
CA GLY A 118 6.78 -15.28 -0.89
C GLY A 118 6.37 -15.27 -2.36
N GLU A 119 7.02 -16.09 -3.20
CA GLU A 119 6.69 -16.25 -4.62
C GLU A 119 5.32 -16.92 -4.82
N ALA A 120 5.00 -17.97 -4.05
CA ALA A 120 3.70 -18.63 -4.09
C ALA A 120 2.56 -17.71 -3.61
N ASN A 121 2.78 -16.92 -2.55
CA ASN A 121 1.84 -15.90 -2.10
C ASN A 121 1.56 -14.83 -3.17
N ARG A 122 2.61 -14.35 -3.85
CA ARG A 122 2.46 -13.40 -4.97
C ARG A 122 1.70 -14.02 -6.14
N PHE A 123 1.98 -15.28 -6.46
CA PHE A 123 1.26 -16.04 -7.49
C PHE A 123 -0.23 -16.17 -7.14
N ALA A 124 -0.56 -16.59 -5.91
CA ALA A 124 -1.94 -16.74 -5.44
C ALA A 124 -2.72 -15.43 -5.51
N ALA A 125 -2.12 -14.32 -5.04
CA ALA A 125 -2.74 -13.00 -5.08
C ALA A 125 -3.01 -12.52 -6.51
N GLU A 126 -2.07 -12.72 -7.45
CA GLU A 126 -2.26 -12.37 -8.86
C GLU A 126 -3.24 -13.32 -9.57
N LEU A 127 -3.29 -14.61 -9.21
CA LEU A 127 -4.23 -15.58 -9.76
C LEU A 127 -5.67 -15.25 -9.35
N LEU A 128 -5.91 -15.04 -8.05
CA LEU A 128 -7.24 -14.79 -7.52
C LEU A 128 -7.75 -13.38 -7.83
N MET A 129 -6.88 -12.38 -7.77
CA MET A 129 -7.24 -10.98 -7.97
C MET A 129 -6.32 -10.34 -9.02
N PRO A 130 -6.44 -10.65 -10.33
CA PRO A 130 -5.50 -10.20 -11.35
C PRO A 130 -5.34 -8.68 -11.38
N SER A 131 -4.10 -8.18 -11.50
CA SER A 131 -3.83 -6.75 -11.36
C SER A 131 -4.62 -5.94 -12.37
N GLU A 132 -4.77 -6.47 -13.59
CA GLU A 132 -5.48 -5.80 -14.68
C GLU A 132 -6.99 -5.75 -14.46
N TRP A 133 -7.56 -6.81 -13.90
CA TRP A 133 -8.97 -6.83 -13.50
C TRP A 133 -9.25 -5.82 -12.38
N VAL A 134 -8.37 -5.72 -11.39
CA VAL A 134 -8.54 -4.70 -10.35
C VAL A 134 -8.40 -3.27 -10.92
N ARG A 135 -7.49 -3.07 -11.89
CA ARG A 135 -7.35 -1.77 -12.57
C ARG A 135 -8.58 -1.41 -13.38
N SER A 136 -9.26 -2.36 -14.03
CA SER A 136 -10.50 -2.08 -14.76
C SER A 136 -11.62 -1.66 -13.83
N ILE A 137 -11.80 -2.34 -12.68
CA ILE A 137 -12.76 -1.93 -11.65
C ILE A 137 -12.48 -0.48 -11.20
N ARG A 138 -11.21 -0.11 -10.97
CA ARG A 138 -10.85 1.26 -10.58
C ARG A 138 -11.19 2.31 -11.65
N GLN A 139 -11.28 1.94 -12.92
CA GLN A 139 -11.70 2.88 -13.97
C GLN A 139 -13.21 3.15 -13.93
N GLU A 140 -13.98 2.25 -13.35
CA GLU A 140 -15.45 2.32 -13.27
C GLU A 140 -15.94 2.94 -11.95
N HIS A 141 -15.07 3.04 -10.94
CA HIS A 141 -15.42 3.49 -9.60
C HIS A 141 -14.42 4.50 -9.03
N ASP A 142 -14.92 5.59 -8.45
CA ASP A 142 -14.09 6.63 -7.82
C ASP A 142 -13.75 6.34 -6.35
N SER A 143 -14.58 5.56 -5.67
CA SER A 143 -14.47 5.27 -4.25
C SER A 143 -13.61 4.02 -4.00
N PRO A 144 -12.54 4.10 -3.18
CA PRO A 144 -11.80 2.92 -2.73
C PRO A 144 -12.70 1.89 -2.05
N CYS A 145 -13.77 2.34 -1.39
CA CYS A 145 -14.70 1.44 -0.72
C CYS A 145 -15.49 0.58 -1.71
N ASP A 146 -15.95 1.18 -2.81
CA ASP A 146 -16.69 0.45 -3.84
C ASP A 146 -15.75 -0.52 -4.56
N ILE A 147 -14.57 -0.05 -4.96
CA ILE A 147 -13.55 -0.89 -5.60
C ILE A 147 -13.21 -2.09 -4.71
N LEU A 148 -13.01 -1.86 -3.41
CA LEU A 148 -12.70 -2.91 -2.45
C LEU A 148 -13.79 -3.98 -2.38
N GLU A 149 -15.06 -3.56 -2.36
CA GLU A 149 -16.19 -4.49 -2.30
C GLU A 149 -16.36 -5.25 -3.62
N HIS A 150 -16.15 -4.60 -4.76
CA HIS A 150 -16.13 -5.25 -6.07
C HIS A 150 -15.01 -6.31 -6.17
N ILE A 151 -13.81 -6.03 -5.64
CA ILE A 151 -12.74 -7.03 -5.55
C ILE A 151 -13.16 -8.19 -4.65
N ARG A 152 -13.67 -7.89 -3.45
CA ARG A 152 -14.01 -8.89 -2.44
C ARG A 152 -15.07 -9.87 -2.94
N ILE A 153 -16.16 -9.34 -3.49
CA ILE A 153 -17.27 -10.14 -4.04
C ILE A 153 -16.83 -10.82 -5.34
N GLY A 154 -16.24 -10.06 -6.27
CA GLY A 154 -15.93 -10.55 -7.62
C GLY A 154 -14.83 -11.61 -7.65
N ALA A 155 -13.88 -11.59 -6.71
CA ALA A 155 -12.83 -12.61 -6.59
C ALA A 155 -13.16 -13.72 -5.57
N ASP A 156 -14.22 -13.54 -4.77
CA ASP A 156 -14.58 -14.41 -3.65
C ASP A 156 -13.40 -14.62 -2.69
N VAL A 157 -12.96 -13.51 -2.07
CA VAL A 157 -11.79 -13.44 -1.17
C VAL A 157 -12.16 -12.75 0.15
N SER A 158 -11.28 -12.86 1.15
CA SER A 158 -11.44 -12.13 2.40
C SER A 158 -11.29 -10.62 2.21
N PHE A 159 -11.85 -9.85 3.15
CA PHE A 159 -11.68 -8.40 3.20
C PHE A 159 -10.20 -7.99 3.21
N ASP A 160 -9.39 -8.60 4.07
CA ASP A 160 -7.97 -8.28 4.19
C ASP A 160 -7.19 -8.55 2.90
N ALA A 161 -7.48 -9.66 2.21
CA ALA A 161 -6.86 -9.99 0.93
C ALA A 161 -7.20 -8.96 -0.15
N ALA A 162 -8.48 -8.57 -0.24
CA ALA A 162 -8.93 -7.54 -1.16
C ALA A 162 -8.32 -6.17 -0.84
N LEU A 163 -8.19 -5.82 0.45
CA LEU A 163 -7.62 -4.56 0.92
C LEU A 163 -6.13 -4.44 0.60
N ILE A 164 -5.36 -5.49 0.89
CA ILE A 164 -3.93 -5.58 0.52
C ILE A 164 -3.78 -5.45 -0.99
N ARG A 165 -4.62 -6.15 -1.75
CA ARG A 165 -4.57 -6.12 -3.21
C ARG A 165 -4.88 -4.73 -3.76
N LEU A 166 -5.97 -4.11 -3.32
CA LEU A 166 -6.34 -2.76 -3.73
C LEU A 166 -5.20 -1.78 -3.45
N ASN A 167 -4.64 -1.82 -2.24
CA ASN A 167 -3.52 -0.95 -1.86
C ASN A 167 -2.28 -1.14 -2.74
N SER A 168 -2.03 -2.35 -3.26
CA SER A 168 -0.89 -2.63 -4.15
C SER A 168 -1.03 -2.05 -5.55
N VAL A 169 -2.26 -1.74 -6.00
CA VAL A 169 -2.53 -1.23 -7.36
C VAL A 169 -2.98 0.22 -7.40
N LEU A 170 -3.34 0.80 -6.24
CA LEU A 170 -3.70 2.21 -6.16
C LEU A 170 -2.50 3.11 -6.52
N PRO A 171 -2.74 4.21 -7.26
CA PRO A 171 -1.68 5.19 -7.49
C PRO A 171 -1.29 5.90 -6.18
N PRO A 172 -0.17 6.65 -6.15
CA PRO A 172 0.18 7.48 -5.00
C PRO A 172 -0.97 8.42 -4.60
N GLY A 173 -1.11 8.64 -3.29
CA GLY A 173 -2.09 9.55 -2.70
C GLY A 173 -3.14 8.89 -1.81
N TYR A 174 -3.15 7.57 -1.66
CA TYR A 174 -4.14 6.87 -0.82
C TYR A 174 -3.54 6.39 0.49
N LEU A 175 -4.32 6.55 1.54
CA LEU A 175 -4.06 6.05 2.89
C LEU A 175 -5.34 5.38 3.40
N TYR A 176 -5.23 4.24 4.07
CA TYR A 176 -6.35 3.60 4.75
C TYR A 176 -6.02 3.28 6.21
N GLY A 177 -7.07 3.16 7.02
CA GLY A 177 -7.02 2.69 8.39
C GLY A 177 -8.26 1.85 8.68
N VAL A 178 -8.06 0.66 9.24
CA VAL A 178 -9.12 -0.15 9.84
C VAL A 178 -9.16 0.19 11.32
N LEU A 179 -10.28 0.75 11.78
CA LEU A 179 -10.49 1.20 13.15
C LEU A 179 -11.53 0.29 13.81
N ASN A 180 -11.39 0.02 15.10
CA ASN A 180 -12.45 -0.62 15.88
C ASN A 180 -13.56 0.40 16.28
N GLU A 181 -14.56 -0.05 17.02
CA GLU A 181 -15.67 0.80 17.52
C GLU A 181 -15.19 1.98 18.39
N ASP A 182 -14.05 1.83 19.07
CA ASP A 182 -13.45 2.88 19.90
C ASP A 182 -12.55 3.85 19.12
N GLY A 183 -12.40 3.67 17.81
CA GLY A 183 -11.49 4.45 16.97
C GLY A 183 -10.02 4.06 17.10
N VAL A 184 -9.71 2.89 17.67
CA VAL A 184 -8.34 2.35 17.76
C VAL A 184 -7.94 1.74 16.43
N VAL A 185 -6.74 2.08 15.94
CA VAL A 185 -6.19 1.55 14.69
C VAL A 185 -5.82 0.07 14.84
N ILE A 186 -6.53 -0.80 14.12
CA ILE A 186 -6.28 -2.24 14.06
C ILE A 186 -5.24 -2.58 12.99
N SER A 187 -5.38 -1.98 11.82
CA SER A 187 -4.43 -2.07 10.71
C SER A 187 -4.46 -0.80 9.88
N ALA A 188 -3.39 -0.50 9.17
CA ALA A 188 -3.31 0.66 8.31
C ALA A 188 -2.27 0.45 7.20
N GLY A 189 -2.46 1.14 6.09
CA GLY A 189 -1.54 1.08 4.96
C GLY A 189 -1.69 2.28 4.06
N ARG A 190 -0.76 2.42 3.13
CA ARG A 190 -0.74 3.49 2.13
C ARG A 190 -0.32 2.95 0.78
N SER A 191 -0.82 3.57 -0.28
CA SER A 191 -0.34 3.27 -1.62
C SER A 191 1.12 3.72 -1.77
N VAL A 192 1.85 3.04 -2.66
CA VAL A 192 3.26 3.31 -2.91
C VAL A 192 3.43 4.75 -3.41
N GLY A 193 4.37 5.49 -2.82
CA GLY A 193 4.64 6.90 -3.17
C GLY A 193 3.85 7.92 -2.34
N THR A 194 2.83 7.51 -1.57
CA THR A 194 2.12 8.40 -0.65
C THR A 194 3.05 8.88 0.47
N LEU A 195 3.12 10.20 0.69
CA LEU A 195 4.04 10.80 1.65
C LEU A 195 3.45 10.90 3.06
N ALA A 196 2.12 10.89 3.17
CA ALA A 196 1.42 10.83 4.44
C ALA A 196 1.81 9.57 5.23
N GLY A 197 1.98 9.75 6.53
CA GLY A 197 2.37 8.73 7.49
C GLY A 197 1.20 7.79 7.74
N ARG A 198 1.50 6.49 7.81
CA ARG A 198 0.51 5.50 8.20
C ARG A 198 0.08 5.73 9.66
N PRO A 199 -1.22 5.64 9.98
CA PRO A 199 -1.67 5.49 11.36
C PRO A 199 -0.90 4.38 12.07
N GLU A 200 -0.56 4.61 13.33
CA GLU A 200 0.14 3.61 14.14
C GLU A 200 -0.86 2.64 14.74
N ARG A 201 -0.59 1.34 14.59
CA ARG A 201 -1.44 0.29 15.15
C ARG A 201 -1.50 0.42 16.67
N GLY A 202 -2.70 0.32 17.22
CA GLY A 202 -2.97 0.46 18.67
C GLY A 202 -3.16 1.90 19.15
N THR A 203 -3.04 2.91 18.27
CA THR A 203 -3.31 4.31 18.63
C THR A 203 -4.77 4.69 18.39
N LEU A 204 -5.28 5.64 19.17
CA LEU A 204 -6.58 6.26 18.93
C LEU A 204 -6.49 7.21 17.74
N LEU A 205 -7.46 7.12 16.84
CA LEU A 205 -7.52 7.95 15.64
C LEU A 205 -8.97 8.41 15.39
N ASN A 206 -9.18 9.72 15.39
CA ASN A 206 -10.44 10.29 14.93
C ASN A 206 -10.44 10.34 13.39
N PHE A 207 -11.39 9.64 12.76
CA PHE A 207 -11.45 9.50 11.31
C PHE A 207 -11.56 10.85 10.58
N ASP A 208 -12.36 11.76 11.11
CA ASP A 208 -12.68 13.04 10.45
C ASP A 208 -11.53 14.04 10.55
N THR A 209 -10.78 14.01 11.66
CA THR A 209 -9.78 15.05 11.96
C THR A 209 -8.31 14.62 11.79
N ALA A 210 -8.02 13.31 11.69
CA ALA A 210 -6.63 12.82 11.74
C ALA A 210 -5.73 13.18 10.56
N PHE A 211 -6.32 13.57 9.43
CA PHE A 211 -5.60 13.94 8.21
C PHE A 211 -6.29 15.14 7.56
N PRO A 212 -6.11 16.36 8.11
CA PRO A 212 -6.81 17.54 7.64
C PRO A 212 -6.47 17.88 6.19
N ALA A 213 -5.27 17.55 5.71
CA ALA A 213 -4.85 17.84 4.34
C ALA A 213 -5.46 16.93 3.27
N SER A 214 -6.19 15.86 3.63
CA SER A 214 -6.82 15.00 2.64
C SER A 214 -7.94 15.72 1.89
N ALA A 215 -7.95 15.64 0.56
CA ALA A 215 -8.97 16.28 -0.27
C ALA A 215 -10.29 15.50 -0.32
N LYS A 216 -10.23 14.17 -0.14
CA LYS A 216 -11.40 13.29 -0.08
C LYS A 216 -11.23 12.28 1.04
N ARG A 217 -12.36 11.87 1.62
CA ARG A 217 -12.45 10.83 2.65
C ARG A 217 -13.58 9.87 2.28
N TRP A 218 -13.38 8.59 2.52
CA TRP A 218 -14.41 7.56 2.39
C TRP A 218 -14.35 6.64 3.59
N SER A 219 -15.48 6.09 4.00
CA SER A 219 -15.53 5.05 5.02
C SER A 219 -16.51 3.98 4.62
N MET A 220 -16.23 2.75 5.07
CA MET A 220 -17.19 1.65 5.03
C MET A 220 -17.32 1.05 6.43
N PRO A 221 -18.55 0.67 6.84
CA PRO A 221 -18.75 -0.04 8.09
C PRO A 221 -18.18 -1.46 8.00
N LEU A 222 -17.54 -1.90 9.07
CA LEU A 222 -17.10 -3.26 9.28
C LEU A 222 -17.78 -3.84 10.52
N ARG A 223 -17.75 -5.16 10.66
CA ARG A 223 -18.17 -5.79 11.91
C ARG A 223 -17.16 -5.44 13.00
N GLY A 224 -17.54 -4.55 13.92
CA GLY A 224 -16.69 -4.08 15.00
C GLY A 224 -15.88 -2.82 14.70
N GLY A 225 -16.27 -2.00 13.72
CA GLY A 225 -15.67 -0.70 13.46
C GLY A 225 -15.83 -0.20 12.02
N ILE A 226 -14.80 0.45 11.47
CA ILE A 226 -14.82 1.00 10.10
C ILE A 226 -13.51 0.76 9.36
N CYS A 227 -13.57 0.73 8.03
CA CYS A 227 -12.40 0.97 7.18
C CYS A 227 -12.51 2.37 6.58
N GLY A 228 -11.63 3.26 7.01
CA GLY A 228 -11.53 4.64 6.56
C GLY A 228 -10.41 4.83 5.53
N TRP A 229 -10.64 5.73 4.58
CA TRP A 229 -9.71 6.12 3.53
C TRP A 229 -9.56 7.63 3.46
N TRP A 230 -8.33 8.07 3.23
CA TRP A 230 -7.96 9.46 2.96
C TRP A 230 -7.21 9.56 1.64
N TYR A 231 -7.57 10.53 0.81
CA TYR A 231 -6.92 10.79 -0.45
C TYR A 231 -6.26 12.16 -0.52
N PHE A 232 -5.02 12.15 -0.96
CA PHE A 232 -4.18 13.31 -1.19
C PHE A 232 -3.88 13.40 -2.68
N PRO A 233 -4.46 14.37 -3.40
CA PRO A 233 -4.20 14.51 -4.83
C PRO A 233 -2.75 14.88 -5.06
N ARG A 234 -2.20 14.48 -6.20
CA ARG A 234 -0.82 14.82 -6.60
C ARG A 234 -0.59 16.33 -6.56
N GLU A 235 -1.58 17.09 -7.00
CA GLU A 235 -1.59 18.55 -7.00
C GLU A 235 -2.77 19.05 -6.16
N MET A 236 -2.50 20.04 -5.32
CA MET A 236 -3.52 20.74 -4.54
C MET A 236 -3.55 22.20 -4.97
N THR A 237 -4.76 22.77 -5.02
CA THR A 237 -4.93 24.20 -5.28
C THR A 237 -4.19 25.01 -4.22
N LEU A 238 -3.37 25.96 -4.68
CA LEU A 238 -2.67 26.86 -3.77
C LEU A 238 -3.66 27.88 -3.19
N PRO A 239 -3.57 28.21 -1.89
CA PRO A 239 -4.31 29.33 -1.34
C PRO A 239 -3.91 30.63 -2.04
N ALA A 240 -4.84 31.58 -2.11
CA ALA A 240 -4.53 32.93 -2.56
C ALA A 240 -3.48 33.54 -1.62
N ALA A 241 -2.38 34.01 -2.20
CA ALA A 241 -1.25 34.58 -1.47
C ALA A 241 -0.73 35.79 -2.23
N ASP A 242 -0.46 36.88 -1.52
CA ASP A 242 0.27 38.02 -2.05
C ASP A 242 1.73 37.59 -2.29
N GLU A 243 2.15 37.58 -3.55
CA GLU A 243 3.48 37.12 -3.96
C GLU A 243 4.60 38.11 -3.59
N THR A 244 4.26 39.31 -3.13
CA THR A 244 5.23 40.27 -2.60
C THR A 244 5.70 39.89 -1.19
N LEU A 245 4.95 39.06 -0.47
CA LEU A 245 5.29 38.63 0.88
C LEU A 245 6.45 37.63 0.88
N SER A 246 7.33 37.76 1.87
CA SER A 246 8.41 36.79 2.10
C SER A 246 7.89 35.59 2.87
N TRP A 247 8.02 34.38 2.31
CA TRP A 247 7.73 33.16 3.05
C TRP A 247 8.54 33.06 4.37
N ARG A 248 9.73 33.67 4.44
CA ARG A 248 10.55 33.67 5.66
C ARG A 248 9.94 34.54 6.74
N GLU A 249 9.38 35.68 6.36
CA GLU A 249 8.71 36.60 7.28
C GLU A 249 7.44 35.95 7.82
N LEU A 250 6.63 35.31 6.96
CA LEU A 250 5.45 34.57 7.40
C LEU A 250 5.80 33.43 8.37
N LEU A 251 6.88 32.67 8.11
CA LEU A 251 7.32 31.64 9.05
C LEU A 251 7.78 32.24 10.39
N ASN A 252 8.44 33.40 10.37
CA ASN A 252 8.81 34.09 11.61
C ASN A 252 7.57 34.58 12.36
N GLU A 253 6.59 35.16 11.65
CA GLU A 253 5.32 35.63 12.21
C GLU A 253 4.56 34.48 12.87
N ILE A 254 4.44 33.32 12.21
CA ILE A 254 3.82 32.11 12.81
C ILE A 254 4.49 31.75 14.16
N LEU A 255 5.82 31.79 14.22
CA LEU A 255 6.55 31.39 15.43
C LEU A 255 6.48 32.45 16.53
N THR A 256 6.35 33.73 16.16
CA THR A 256 6.09 34.83 17.08
C THR A 256 4.67 34.76 17.64
N ASP A 257 3.68 34.47 16.80
CA ASP A 257 2.27 34.31 17.22
C ASP A 257 2.08 33.12 18.18
N LEU A 258 2.93 32.10 18.08
CA LEU A 258 2.97 30.96 19.00
C LEU A 258 3.81 31.21 20.27
N GLU A 259 4.33 32.43 20.46
CA GLU A 259 5.10 32.85 21.65
C GLU A 259 6.30 31.93 21.98
N LEU A 260 6.93 31.32 20.95
CA LEU A 260 8.04 30.39 21.14
C LEU A 260 9.35 31.14 21.44
N ASP A 261 10.16 30.60 22.36
CA ASP A 261 11.49 31.16 22.63
C ASP A 261 12.44 31.05 21.43
N GLU A 262 13.56 31.77 21.48
CA GLU A 262 14.48 31.88 20.35
C GLU A 262 15.17 30.54 19.99
N GLU A 263 15.50 29.71 20.99
CA GLU A 263 16.14 28.41 20.74
C GLU A 263 15.15 27.42 20.11
N ILE A 264 13.93 27.33 20.65
CA ILE A 264 12.86 26.49 20.11
C ILE A 264 12.50 26.97 18.70
N SER A 265 12.31 28.28 18.51
CA SER A 265 12.04 28.87 17.19
C SER A 265 13.09 28.48 16.16
N LYS A 266 14.38 28.49 16.51
CA LYS A 266 15.46 28.08 15.61
C LYS A 266 15.37 26.59 15.25
N LYS A 267 15.12 25.72 16.23
CA LYS A 267 14.94 24.27 16.01
C LYS A 267 13.73 23.98 15.12
N ILE A 268 12.59 24.61 15.40
CA ILE A 268 11.36 24.44 14.62
C ILE A 268 11.53 24.94 13.19
N LYS A 269 12.17 26.10 12.98
CA LYS A 269 12.51 26.57 11.62
C LYS A 269 13.35 25.54 10.85
N GLN A 270 14.32 24.90 11.50
CA GLN A 270 15.13 23.86 10.87
C GLN A 270 14.28 22.64 10.51
N SER A 271 13.44 22.17 11.43
CA SER A 271 12.53 21.05 11.23
C SER A 271 11.54 21.30 10.08
N VAL A 272 10.84 22.44 10.09
CA VAL A 272 9.89 22.83 9.03
C VAL A 272 10.58 22.87 7.66
N ASN A 273 11.77 23.47 7.57
CA ASN A 273 12.53 23.51 6.32
C ASN A 273 13.00 22.11 5.87
N ALA A 274 13.40 21.24 6.80
CA ALA A 274 13.79 19.87 6.50
C ALA A 274 12.59 19.06 5.95
N ILE A 275 11.41 19.21 6.55
CA ILE A 275 10.17 18.56 6.11
C ILE A 275 9.83 18.98 4.67
N VAL A 276 9.81 20.27 4.37
CA VAL A 276 9.52 20.79 3.03
C VAL A 276 10.58 20.37 2.02
N SER A 277 11.87 20.40 2.40
CA SER A 277 12.97 19.97 1.53
C SER A 277 12.87 18.50 1.15
N TYR A 278 12.57 17.64 2.13
CA TYR A 278 12.33 16.22 1.91
C TYR A 278 11.13 15.98 0.99
N ALA A 279 9.99 16.64 1.26
CA ALA A 279 8.79 16.55 0.43
C ALA A 279 9.08 16.95 -1.03
N ASN A 280 9.77 18.08 -1.24
CA ASN A 280 10.20 18.55 -2.54
C ASN A 280 11.13 17.55 -3.26
N SER A 281 12.08 16.94 -2.54
CA SER A 281 12.99 15.95 -3.12
C SER A 281 12.22 14.71 -3.61
N MET A 282 11.35 14.16 -2.76
CA MET A 282 10.52 13.00 -3.08
C MET A 282 9.60 13.28 -4.27
N MET A 283 8.88 14.40 -4.24
CA MET A 283 7.97 14.80 -5.31
C MET A 283 8.72 15.10 -6.62
N SER A 284 9.87 15.78 -6.55
CA SER A 284 10.69 16.04 -7.74
C SER A 284 11.19 14.74 -8.37
N ASN A 285 11.52 13.72 -7.57
CA ASN A 285 11.91 12.42 -8.08
C ASN A 285 10.74 11.68 -8.74
N ASP A 286 9.57 11.66 -8.08
CA ASP A 286 8.36 11.04 -8.63
C ASP A 286 7.95 11.68 -9.97
N LEU A 287 7.90 13.01 -10.04
CA LEU A 287 7.56 13.73 -11.27
C LEU A 287 8.55 13.45 -12.39
N ARG A 288 9.85 13.38 -12.08
CA ARG A 288 10.89 13.02 -13.06
C ARG A 288 10.72 11.60 -13.60
N VAL A 289 10.46 10.62 -12.74
CA VAL A 289 10.23 9.22 -13.13
C VAL A 289 8.99 9.10 -14.04
N ASN A 290 7.96 9.87 -13.74
CA ASN A 290 6.70 9.90 -14.51
C ASN A 290 6.70 10.90 -15.68
N LYS A 291 7.82 11.57 -15.96
CA LYS A 291 7.96 12.59 -17.03
C LYS A 291 6.94 13.74 -16.93
N LEU A 292 6.60 14.15 -15.72
CA LEU A 292 5.67 15.24 -15.43
C LEU A 292 6.43 16.53 -15.07
N ALA A 293 5.80 17.67 -15.35
CA ALA A 293 6.36 18.98 -15.01
C ALA A 293 6.39 19.18 -13.48
N LYS A 294 7.41 19.90 -13.01
CA LYS A 294 7.50 20.30 -11.61
C LYS A 294 6.64 21.53 -11.37
N THR A 295 5.57 21.38 -10.60
CA THR A 295 4.60 22.44 -10.27
C THR A 295 4.69 22.82 -8.79
N ALA A 296 4.21 24.02 -8.46
CA ALA A 296 4.16 24.47 -7.07
C ALA A 296 3.08 23.71 -6.30
N GLU A 297 1.96 23.42 -6.96
CA GLU A 297 0.81 22.65 -6.51
C GLU A 297 1.23 21.24 -6.05
N ALA A 298 2.14 20.58 -6.79
CA ALA A 298 2.65 19.27 -6.44
C ALA A 298 3.55 19.31 -5.18
N ILE A 299 4.43 20.32 -5.09
CA ILE A 299 5.30 20.50 -3.91
C ILE A 299 4.48 20.85 -2.68
N PHE A 300 3.46 21.69 -2.85
CA PHE A 300 2.52 22.06 -1.80
C PHE A 300 1.77 20.84 -1.28
N SER A 301 1.16 20.04 -2.17
CA SER A 301 0.50 18.78 -1.78
C SER A 301 1.44 17.82 -1.03
N ALA A 302 2.64 17.61 -1.58
CA ALA A 302 3.65 16.75 -0.97
C ALA A 302 4.04 17.21 0.43
N SER A 303 4.15 18.52 0.63
CA SER A 303 4.52 19.10 1.91
C SER A 303 3.38 18.97 2.92
N MET A 304 2.15 19.29 2.53
CA MET A 304 0.96 19.11 3.39
C MET A 304 0.84 17.68 3.90
N GLN A 305 1.04 16.68 3.03
CA GLN A 305 1.07 15.26 3.42
C GLN A 305 2.13 14.93 4.48
N ARG A 306 3.32 15.54 4.39
CA ARG A 306 4.38 15.31 5.38
C ARG A 306 4.06 15.99 6.71
N PHE A 307 3.48 17.18 6.70
CA PHE A 307 3.06 17.85 7.94
C PHE A 307 1.98 17.06 8.69
N ASP A 308 1.01 16.46 8.00
CA ASP A 308 0.05 15.53 8.63
C ASP A 308 0.74 14.33 9.33
N SER A 309 1.93 13.96 8.89
CA SER A 309 2.71 12.86 9.49
C SER A 309 3.50 13.30 10.71
N TYR A 310 4.15 14.47 10.64
CA TYR A 310 5.05 14.96 11.69
C TYR A 310 4.29 15.61 12.85
N SER A 311 3.15 16.25 12.58
CA SER A 311 2.33 16.90 13.61
C SER A 311 1.85 15.92 14.69
N LYS A 312 1.85 14.60 14.39
CA LYS A 312 1.52 13.55 15.36
C LYS A 312 2.63 13.27 16.37
N ASN A 313 3.88 13.61 16.03
CA ASN A 313 5.07 13.27 16.81
C ASN A 313 5.67 14.49 17.53
N ASP A 314 5.33 15.70 17.09
CA ASP A 314 5.83 16.96 17.63
C ASP A 314 4.66 17.94 17.82
N PRO A 315 4.23 18.21 19.06
CA PRO A 315 3.12 19.12 19.36
C PRO A 315 3.31 20.53 18.79
N ILE A 316 4.55 21.04 18.79
CA ILE A 316 4.84 22.41 18.32
C ILE A 316 4.72 22.46 16.79
N ILE A 317 5.17 21.41 16.09
CA ILE A 317 4.96 21.32 14.63
C ILE A 317 3.47 21.23 14.30
N SER A 318 2.67 20.56 15.15
CA SER A 318 1.21 20.53 15.01
C SER A 318 0.59 21.93 15.10
N GLU A 319 0.99 22.71 16.10
CA GLU A 319 0.53 24.10 16.27
C GLU A 319 0.95 25.00 15.11
N VAL A 320 2.19 24.85 14.63
CA VAL A 320 2.67 25.57 13.43
C VAL A 320 1.84 25.20 12.21
N ALA A 321 1.55 23.91 11.98
CA ALA A 321 0.77 23.46 10.83
C ALA A 321 -0.71 23.87 10.91
N ALA A 322 -1.26 24.03 12.12
CA ALA A 322 -2.62 24.50 12.37
C ALA A 322 -2.76 26.03 12.23
N HIS A 323 -1.66 26.78 12.20
CA HIS A 323 -1.70 28.23 12.13
C HIS A 323 -2.32 28.75 10.81
N LYS A 324 -3.15 29.80 10.88
CA LYS A 324 -3.86 30.37 9.72
C LYS A 324 -2.95 30.82 8.57
N LEU A 325 -1.73 31.26 8.89
CA LEU A 325 -0.73 31.71 7.91
C LEU A 325 0.07 30.56 7.29
N PHE A 326 0.00 29.36 7.87
CA PHE A 326 0.83 28.23 7.45
C PHE A 326 0.57 27.79 5.99
N PRO A 327 -0.70 27.67 5.51
CA PRO A 327 -0.95 27.37 4.11
C PRO A 327 -0.37 28.44 3.16
N ILE A 328 -0.41 29.72 3.55
CA ILE A 328 0.12 30.85 2.75
C ILE A 328 1.65 30.77 2.69
N TYR A 329 2.30 30.58 3.84
CA TYR A 329 3.74 30.32 3.95
C TYR A 329 4.15 29.20 3.00
N LEU A 330 3.46 28.06 3.08
CA LEU A 330 3.81 26.87 2.36
C LEU A 330 3.60 27.03 0.85
N ALA A 331 2.55 27.74 0.43
CA ALA A 331 2.29 28.06 -0.97
C ALA A 331 3.40 28.91 -1.59
N LEU A 332 3.82 30.00 -0.91
CA LEU A 332 4.92 30.85 -1.36
C LEU A 332 6.25 30.08 -1.41
N ARG A 333 6.51 29.24 -0.40
CA ARG A 333 7.68 28.36 -0.37
C ARG A 333 7.67 27.35 -1.52
N ALA A 334 6.52 26.76 -1.83
CA ALA A 334 6.35 25.82 -2.93
C ALA A 334 6.57 26.48 -4.29
N LYS A 335 6.02 27.69 -4.52
CA LYS A 335 6.27 28.49 -5.73
C LYS A 335 7.76 28.75 -5.94
N GLN A 336 8.47 29.16 -4.89
CA GLN A 336 9.92 29.38 -4.96
C GLN A 336 10.68 28.10 -5.33
N LEU A 337 10.32 26.96 -4.74
CA LEU A 337 10.96 25.66 -5.01
C LEU A 337 10.66 25.11 -6.40
N ALA A 338 9.52 25.46 -6.98
CA ALA A 338 9.16 25.11 -8.36
C ALA A 338 10.02 25.89 -9.38
N LEU A 339 10.29 27.19 -9.10
CA LEU A 339 11.13 28.04 -9.94
C LEU A 339 12.63 27.67 -9.86
N GLY A 340 13.07 27.13 -8.71
CA GLY A 340 14.47 26.81 -8.39
C GLY A 340 15.05 25.60 -9.14
N ARG A 341 15.12 25.67 -10.48
CA ARG A 341 16.00 24.87 -11.37
C ARG A 341 16.24 25.51 -12.75
N ARG A 342 16.00 26.82 -12.93
CA ARG A 342 16.29 27.56 -14.19
C ARG A 342 17.58 28.38 -14.20
N THR A 343 18.41 28.31 -13.16
CA THR A 343 19.71 28.97 -13.13
C THR A 343 20.80 28.02 -12.64
N ARG A 344 21.47 27.37 -13.59
CA ARG A 344 22.93 27.20 -13.65
C ARG A 344 23.33 27.03 -15.10
#